data_AF-W6TSR6-F1
#
_entry.id   AF-W6TSR6-F1
#
_cell.length_a   1.000
_cell.length_b   1.000
_cell.length_c   1.000
_cell.angle_alpha   90.00
_cell.angle_beta   90.00
_cell.angle_gamma   90.00
#
_symmetry.space_group_name_H-M   'P 1'
#
loop_
_entity.id
_entity.type
_entity.pdbx_description
1 polymer ?
#
loop_
_entity_poly.entity_id
_entity_poly.type
_entity_poly.pdbx_seq_one_letter_code
_entity_poly.pdbx_strand_id
1 'polypeptide(L)'
;MRPEFEVLKSYFEKFLKSKTVQIDICIVVEKGIVVGKSAVCLDIKKLDREVIEGIRFTFAEKNLFKKGNLLGKNVEMSQLSTGDTSQTLYDSGEELLQDVLTKGNYRHKMQLRYLSEQHEGDVLKIRFVLAPFAFVFLIAGKEQYHIAMETLDTDEATYIWHTQKEISELKNALYNIDRDLNRIRNEERFLFLQSTPINFSRVLHDYSDERRGFVMWKDDLEERLV
;
A
#
# COMPACT_ATOMS: atom_id res chain seq x y z
N MET A 1 -13.27 3.69 -14.76
CA MET A 1 -12.06 3.80 -13.91
C MET A 1 -12.30 2.88 -12.73
N ARG A 2 -11.32 2.10 -12.26
CA ARG A 2 -11.57 1.19 -11.14
C ARG A 2 -11.72 2.01 -9.83
N PRO A 3 -12.79 1.83 -9.04
CA PRO A 3 -13.08 2.67 -7.86
C PRO A 3 -11.95 2.73 -6.84
N GLU A 4 -11.20 1.63 -6.69
CA GLU A 4 -10.09 1.51 -5.74
C GLU A 4 -8.95 2.52 -6.02
N PHE A 5 -8.81 3.01 -7.25
CA PHE A 5 -7.78 3.98 -7.63
C PHE A 5 -8.21 5.45 -7.42
N GLU A 6 -9.47 5.69 -7.03
CA GLU A 6 -9.95 7.05 -6.77
C GLU A 6 -9.20 7.71 -5.61
N VAL A 7 -8.90 6.93 -4.57
CA VAL A 7 -8.13 7.38 -3.40
C VAL A 7 -6.75 7.88 -3.79
N LEU A 8 -6.16 7.29 -4.83
CA LEU A 8 -4.81 7.62 -5.28
C LEU A 8 -4.75 8.89 -6.11
N LYS A 9 -5.90 9.44 -6.57
CA LYS A 9 -5.91 10.68 -7.36
C LYS A 9 -5.25 11.81 -6.58
N SER A 10 -5.68 12.05 -5.35
CA SER A 10 -5.09 13.09 -4.48
C SER A 10 -3.61 12.83 -4.17
N TYR A 11 -3.17 11.57 -4.13
CA TYR A 11 -1.76 11.24 -3.99
C TYR A 11 -0.96 11.65 -5.25
N PHE A 12 -1.38 11.20 -6.43
CA PHE A 12 -0.68 11.46 -7.69
C PHE A 12 -0.77 12.91 -8.16
N GLU A 13 -1.89 13.58 -7.93
CA GLU A 13 -2.05 15.02 -8.21
C GLU A 13 -0.97 15.85 -7.51
N LYS A 14 -0.68 15.47 -6.25
CA LYS A 14 0.31 16.16 -5.44
C LYS A 14 1.74 15.73 -5.81
N PHE A 15 1.97 14.44 -6.08
CA PHE A 15 3.28 13.95 -6.55
C PHE A 15 3.69 14.60 -7.87
N LEU A 16 2.78 14.63 -8.85
CA LEU A 16 3.01 15.25 -10.16
C LEU A 16 2.91 16.78 -10.14
N LYS A 17 2.41 17.36 -9.03
CA LYS A 17 2.06 18.78 -8.90
C LYS A 17 1.10 19.26 -9.99
N SER A 18 0.25 18.36 -10.48
CA SER A 18 -0.69 18.62 -11.57
C SER A 18 -1.87 17.67 -11.49
N LYS A 19 -3.07 18.18 -11.81
CA LYS A 19 -4.30 17.36 -11.94
C LYS A 19 -4.47 16.71 -13.30
N THR A 20 -3.62 17.11 -14.25
CA THR A 20 -3.64 16.62 -15.62
C THR A 20 -2.25 16.12 -15.99
N VAL A 21 -2.20 15.18 -16.92
CA VAL A 21 -0.95 14.70 -17.51
C VAL A 21 -0.93 15.08 -18.98
N GLN A 22 0.24 15.43 -19.50
CA GLN A 22 0.39 15.69 -20.93
C GLN A 22 0.67 14.38 -21.67
N ILE A 23 -0.15 14.09 -22.69
CA ILE A 23 0.02 12.93 -23.56
C ILE A 23 0.33 13.42 -24.97
N ASP A 24 1.52 13.08 -25.45
CA ASP A 24 1.93 13.33 -26.83
C ASP A 24 1.49 12.15 -27.69
N ILE A 25 0.56 12.39 -28.61
CA ILE A 25 0.00 11.37 -29.51
C ILE A 25 0.57 11.60 -30.91
N CYS A 26 1.13 10.55 -31.51
CA CYS A 26 1.60 10.57 -32.89
C CYS A 26 0.81 9.57 -33.74
N ILE A 27 0.35 10.00 -34.91
CA ILE A 27 -0.32 9.16 -35.90
C ILE A 27 0.41 9.35 -37.22
N VAL A 28 0.84 8.25 -37.83
CA VAL A 28 1.49 8.25 -39.14
C VAL A 28 0.48 7.75 -40.17
N VAL A 29 0.23 8.55 -41.19
CA VAL A 29 -0.70 8.22 -42.28
C VAL A 29 0.06 8.20 -43.59
N GLU A 30 0.01 7.08 -44.29
CA GLU A 30 0.55 6.92 -45.65
C GLU A 30 -0.57 6.55 -46.61
N LYS A 31 -0.70 7.30 -47.72
CA LYS A 31 -1.71 7.06 -48.77
C LYS A 31 -3.15 6.96 -48.21
N GLY A 32 -3.46 7.75 -47.18
CA GLY A 32 -4.76 7.74 -46.50
C GLY A 32 -4.97 6.57 -45.53
N ILE A 33 -3.97 5.72 -45.32
CA ILE A 33 -4.00 4.58 -44.41
C ILE A 33 -3.15 4.92 -43.18
N VAL A 34 -3.71 4.73 -41.98
CA VAL A 34 -2.94 4.87 -40.75
C VAL A 34 -1.95 3.71 -40.64
N VAL A 35 -0.66 4.01 -40.77
CA VAL A 35 0.44 3.03 -40.72
C VAL A 35 1.17 3.02 -39.38
N GLY A 36 0.94 4.01 -38.52
CA GLY A 36 1.57 4.09 -37.20
C GLY A 36 0.74 4.87 -36.19
N LYS A 37 0.78 4.44 -34.92
CA LYS A 37 0.15 5.11 -33.78
C LYS A 37 1.07 4.99 -32.58
N SER A 38 1.31 6.07 -31.86
CA SER A 38 1.98 6.05 -30.56
C SER A 38 1.40 7.11 -29.63
N ALA A 39 1.50 6.86 -28.33
CA ALA A 39 1.17 7.81 -27.28
C ALA A 39 2.27 7.74 -26.22
N VAL A 40 2.81 8.88 -25.84
CA VAL A 40 3.88 9.00 -24.84
C VAL A 40 3.44 10.03 -23.80
N CYS A 41 3.60 9.70 -22.53
CA CYS A 41 3.35 10.62 -21.43
C CYS A 41 4.57 10.65 -20.51
N LEU A 42 5.29 11.78 -20.51
CA LEU A 42 6.47 11.95 -19.66
C LEU A 42 6.10 11.98 -18.17
N ASP A 43 4.92 12.48 -17.83
CA ASP A 43 4.45 12.50 -16.43
C ASP A 43 4.18 11.09 -15.90
N ILE A 44 3.62 10.20 -16.72
CA ILE A 44 3.46 8.77 -16.36
C ILE A 44 4.81 8.08 -16.26
N LYS A 45 5.82 8.46 -17.07
CA LYS A 45 7.18 7.90 -16.92
C LYS A 45 7.84 8.26 -15.59
N LYS A 46 7.45 9.38 -14.96
CA LYS A 46 7.90 9.73 -13.61
C LYS A 46 7.25 8.83 -12.55
N LEU A 47 6.12 8.19 -12.83
CA LEU A 47 5.44 7.27 -11.91
C LEU A 47 6.04 5.86 -12.04
N ASP A 48 7.32 5.73 -11.74
CA ASP A 48 8.01 4.45 -11.81
C ASP A 48 7.99 3.70 -10.46
N ARG A 49 8.59 2.51 -10.47
CA ARG A 49 8.74 1.69 -9.27
C ARG A 49 9.56 2.41 -8.19
N GLU A 50 10.48 3.30 -8.56
CA GLU A 50 11.30 4.09 -7.65
C GLU A 50 10.52 5.20 -6.97
N VAL A 51 9.43 5.71 -7.54
CA VAL A 51 8.52 6.62 -6.84
C VAL A 51 7.72 5.90 -5.77
N ILE A 52 7.23 4.69 -6.09
CA ILE A 52 6.52 3.84 -5.13
C ILE A 52 7.50 3.36 -4.03
N GLU A 53 8.74 3.01 -4.40
CA GLU A 53 9.80 2.63 -3.45
C GLU A 53 10.45 3.86 -2.77
N GLY A 54 10.36 5.04 -3.35
CA GLY A 54 10.85 6.32 -2.81
C GLY A 54 9.99 6.81 -1.64
N ILE A 55 8.73 6.40 -1.58
CA ILE A 55 7.93 6.46 -0.35
C ILE A 55 8.59 5.63 0.75
N ARG A 56 9.12 4.43 0.44
CA ARG A 56 9.85 3.58 1.42
C ARG A 56 11.11 4.29 1.93
N PHE A 57 11.81 5.05 1.08
CA PHE A 57 13.04 5.75 1.45
C PHE A 57 12.80 7.08 2.21
N THR A 58 11.82 7.87 1.78
CA THR A 58 11.39 9.09 2.50
C THR A 58 10.86 8.75 3.90
N PHE A 59 10.27 7.55 4.06
CA PHE A 59 9.88 6.98 5.35
C PHE A 59 11.04 6.54 6.22
N ALA A 60 12.04 5.91 5.63
CA ALA A 60 13.22 5.45 6.33
C ALA A 60 14.00 6.65 6.89
N GLU A 61 14.22 7.71 6.11
CA GLU A 61 14.89 8.92 6.62
C GLU A 61 14.09 9.59 7.75
N LYS A 62 12.77 9.84 7.59
CA LYS A 62 11.96 10.48 8.65
C LYS A 62 11.90 9.68 9.97
N ASN A 63 12.16 8.37 9.98
CA ASN A 63 12.16 7.56 11.22
C ASN A 63 13.55 7.21 11.74
N LEU A 64 14.54 7.00 10.86
CA LEU A 64 15.91 6.74 11.26
C LEU A 64 16.52 8.01 11.90
N PHE A 65 16.12 9.19 11.44
CA PHE A 65 16.47 10.47 12.09
C PHE A 65 15.58 10.83 13.30
N LYS A 66 14.58 10.03 13.66
CA LYS A 66 13.77 10.21 14.88
C LYS A 66 14.25 9.40 16.10
N LYS A 67 15.25 8.54 15.95
CA LYS A 67 15.91 7.83 17.07
C LYS A 67 17.44 7.86 16.98
N GLY A 68 17.98 9.03 16.65
CA GLY A 68 19.41 9.31 16.74
C GLY A 68 19.65 10.65 17.44
N ASN A 69 20.06 10.58 18.70
CA ASN A 69 20.63 11.67 19.51
C ASN A 69 19.66 12.71 20.10
N LEU A 70 19.09 12.35 21.26
CA LEU A 70 19.03 13.25 22.42
C LEU A 70 20.44 13.59 22.90
N LEU A 71 21.19 14.42 22.14
CA LEU A 71 22.41 15.06 22.65
C LEU A 71 22.71 16.33 21.84
N GLY A 72 22.10 17.42 22.31
CA GLY A 72 22.74 18.74 22.38
C GLY A 72 23.03 19.48 21.09
N LYS A 73 22.07 20.28 20.60
CA LYS A 73 22.17 21.75 20.46
C LYS A 73 20.96 22.30 19.69
N ASN A 74 20.48 23.44 20.18
CA ASN A 74 19.38 24.23 19.62
C ASN A 74 19.59 24.52 18.12
N VAL A 75 18.63 24.11 17.29
CA VAL A 75 18.44 24.67 15.94
C VAL A 75 16.98 25.06 15.81
N GLU A 76 16.74 26.36 15.72
CA GLU A 76 15.42 26.95 15.54
C GLU A 76 14.85 26.56 14.17
N MET A 77 13.71 25.89 14.20
CA MET A 77 12.87 25.51 13.05
C MET A 77 12.01 26.69 12.54
N SER A 78 12.59 27.89 12.46
CA SER A 78 11.85 29.12 12.10
C SER A 78 12.15 29.67 10.71
N GLN A 79 12.86 28.92 9.86
CA GLN A 79 13.09 29.33 8.48
C GLN A 79 12.85 28.16 7.54
N LEU A 80 11.58 27.92 7.22
CA LEU A 80 11.08 27.47 5.91
C LEU A 80 9.56 27.55 5.93
N SER A 81 9.04 28.43 5.05
CA SER A 81 7.64 28.51 4.60
C SER A 81 6.68 29.37 5.42
N THR A 82 6.93 30.69 5.43
CA THR A 82 5.84 31.68 5.35
C THR A 82 5.11 31.55 4.01
N GLY A 83 3.80 31.34 4.04
CA GLY A 83 2.92 31.50 2.87
C GLY A 83 1.87 30.39 2.74
N ASP A 84 0.62 30.74 3.04
CA ASP A 84 -0.58 29.93 2.76
C ASP A 84 -0.48 29.15 1.43
N THR A 85 -0.39 27.83 1.52
CA THR A 85 -0.64 26.91 0.40
C THR A 85 -1.29 25.64 0.93
N SER A 86 -2.60 25.59 0.74
CA SER A 86 -3.53 24.59 1.22
C SER A 86 -3.28 23.19 0.65
N GLN A 87 -3.16 22.24 1.59
CA GLN A 87 -3.53 20.81 1.50
C GLN A 87 -2.52 19.83 0.89
N THR A 88 -1.37 19.77 1.58
CA THR A 88 -0.71 18.57 2.15
C THR A 88 -0.71 17.27 1.34
N LEU A 89 0.45 16.88 0.81
CA LEU A 89 0.79 15.50 0.41
C LEU A 89 0.41 14.50 1.50
N TYR A 90 0.03 13.26 1.13
CA TYR A 90 -0.02 12.21 2.14
C TYR A 90 1.40 11.97 2.62
N ASP A 91 1.65 12.29 3.89
CA ASP A 91 2.94 12.11 4.53
C ASP A 91 3.18 10.65 4.92
N SER A 92 2.17 9.78 4.78
CA SER A 92 2.18 8.39 5.25
C SER A 92 1.14 7.46 4.62
N GLY A 93 1.40 6.15 4.68
CA GLY A 93 0.40 5.13 4.34
C GLY A 93 -0.79 5.16 5.30
N GLU A 94 -0.55 5.57 6.55
CA GLU A 94 -1.56 5.80 7.58
C GLU A 94 -2.51 6.94 7.19
N GLU A 95 -2.01 8.07 6.67
CA GLU A 95 -2.83 9.20 6.24
C GLU A 95 -3.70 8.81 5.03
N LEU A 96 -3.12 8.05 4.09
CA LEU A 96 -3.86 7.48 2.97
C LEU A 96 -4.98 6.54 3.47
N LEU A 97 -4.68 5.65 4.42
CA LEU A 97 -5.66 4.74 5.00
C LEU A 97 -6.77 5.48 5.75
N GLN A 98 -6.44 6.51 6.53
CA GLN A 98 -7.45 7.32 7.22
C GLN A 98 -8.42 7.97 6.24
N ASP A 99 -7.92 8.46 5.11
CA ASP A 99 -8.76 8.99 4.05
C ASP A 99 -9.64 7.90 3.42
N VAL A 100 -9.12 6.69 3.19
CA VAL A 100 -9.91 5.52 2.75
C VAL A 100 -11.04 5.21 3.72
N LEU A 101 -10.74 5.13 5.02
CA LEU A 101 -11.70 4.79 6.07
C LEU A 101 -12.75 5.89 6.27
N THR A 102 -12.41 7.15 6.03
CA THR A 102 -13.31 8.29 6.27
C THR A 102 -14.15 8.64 5.06
N LYS A 103 -13.54 8.66 3.86
CA LYS A 103 -14.16 9.18 2.62
C LYS A 103 -14.69 8.08 1.72
N GLY A 104 -14.25 6.83 1.93
CA GLY A 104 -14.58 5.69 1.09
C GLY A 104 -15.78 4.88 1.55
N ASN A 105 -16.56 4.39 0.58
CA ASN A 105 -17.51 3.29 0.77
C ASN A 105 -16.95 2.02 0.12
N TYR A 106 -15.94 1.44 0.77
CA TYR A 106 -15.25 0.23 0.31
C TYR A 106 -15.83 -1.00 0.99
N ARG A 107 -15.90 -2.11 0.26
CA ARG A 107 -16.41 -3.41 0.68
C ARG A 107 -15.67 -3.94 1.90
N HIS A 108 -14.35 -3.79 1.95
CA HIS A 108 -13.52 -4.31 3.04
C HIS A 108 -13.22 -3.25 4.12
N LYS A 109 -14.07 -2.21 4.24
CA LYS A 109 -13.88 -1.11 5.18
C LYS A 109 -13.80 -1.57 6.64
N MET A 110 -14.60 -2.56 7.04
CA MET A 110 -14.56 -3.09 8.41
C MET A 110 -13.27 -3.87 8.68
N GLN A 111 -12.82 -4.66 7.72
CA GLN A 111 -11.56 -5.41 7.76
C GLN A 111 -10.38 -4.46 7.86
N LEU A 112 -10.31 -3.45 6.97
CA LEU A 112 -9.27 -2.43 6.98
C LEU A 112 -9.25 -1.64 8.29
N ARG A 113 -10.42 -1.31 8.85
CA ARG A 113 -10.50 -0.65 10.17
C ARG A 113 -9.94 -1.54 11.26
N TYR A 114 -10.38 -2.79 11.34
CA TYR A 114 -9.89 -3.73 12.35
C TYR A 114 -8.37 -3.93 12.25
N LEU A 115 -7.85 -4.18 11.04
CA LEU A 115 -6.41 -4.34 10.81
C LEU A 115 -5.62 -3.08 11.17
N SER A 116 -6.18 -1.90 10.93
CA SER A 116 -5.55 -0.63 11.31
C SER A 116 -5.44 -0.46 12.83
N GLU A 117 -6.42 -0.96 13.58
CA GLU A 117 -6.44 -0.91 15.04
C GLU A 117 -5.45 -1.91 15.66
N GLN A 118 -5.24 -3.06 14.99
CA GLN A 118 -4.27 -4.08 15.42
C GLN A 118 -2.84 -3.82 14.93
N HIS A 119 -2.63 -2.74 14.18
CA HIS A 119 -1.37 -2.51 13.51
C HIS A 119 -0.26 -2.04 14.45
N GLU A 120 0.88 -2.73 14.44
CA GLU A 120 2.11 -2.38 15.15
C GLU A 120 2.89 -1.24 14.47
N GLY A 121 2.28 -0.05 14.43
CA GLY A 121 2.82 1.13 13.72
C GLY A 121 4.17 1.65 14.25
N ASP A 122 4.50 1.35 15.51
CA ASP A 122 5.80 1.69 16.12
C ASP A 122 6.95 0.81 15.60
N VAL A 123 6.63 -0.36 15.04
CA VAL A 123 7.60 -1.34 14.53
C VAL A 123 7.71 -1.25 13.00
N LEU A 124 6.57 -1.31 12.31
CA LEU A 124 6.49 -1.19 10.85
C LEU A 124 5.35 -0.26 10.53
N LYS A 125 5.58 0.70 9.63
CA LYS A 125 4.52 1.58 9.18
C LYS A 125 3.63 0.92 8.12
N ILE A 126 2.41 1.39 7.99
CA ILE A 126 1.45 0.91 7.00
C ILE A 126 2.03 1.07 5.61
N ARG A 127 2.04 -0.03 4.85
CA ARG A 127 2.46 -0.05 3.45
C ARG A 127 1.23 -0.27 2.57
N PHE A 128 1.38 -0.03 1.27
CA PHE A 128 0.35 -0.37 0.30
C PHE A 128 0.97 -0.88 -1.00
N VAL A 129 0.18 -1.65 -1.75
CA VAL A 129 0.47 -2.18 -3.08
C VAL A 129 -0.52 -1.57 -4.06
N LEU A 130 -0.11 -1.34 -5.31
CA LEU A 130 -0.97 -0.70 -6.34
C LEU A 130 -1.75 -1.68 -7.22
N ALA A 131 -1.29 -2.92 -7.36
CA ALA A 131 -1.93 -3.88 -8.24
C ALA A 131 -1.75 -5.31 -7.68
N PRO A 132 -2.77 -5.88 -7.01
CA PRO A 132 -4.03 -5.23 -6.62
C PRO A 132 -3.81 -4.10 -5.60
N PHE A 133 -4.75 -3.13 -5.54
CA PHE A 133 -4.66 -2.06 -4.55
C PHE A 133 -4.98 -2.63 -3.16
N ALA A 134 -3.98 -2.67 -2.30
CA ALA A 134 -4.06 -3.32 -1.00
C ALA A 134 -3.22 -2.61 0.05
N PHE A 135 -3.67 -2.62 1.29
CA PHE A 135 -2.90 -2.20 2.45
C PHE A 135 -2.19 -3.40 3.08
N VAL A 136 -1.01 -3.16 3.63
CA VAL A 136 -0.19 -4.17 4.29
C VAL A 136 0.10 -3.72 5.72
N PHE A 137 -0.33 -4.54 6.65
CA PHE A 137 -0.28 -4.31 8.09
C PHE A 137 0.69 -5.29 8.74
N LEU A 138 1.44 -4.82 9.74
CA LEU A 138 2.10 -5.69 10.72
C LEU A 138 1.19 -5.87 11.93
N ILE A 139 0.99 -7.11 12.36
CA ILE A 139 0.21 -7.48 13.53
C ILE A 139 1.12 -8.32 14.44
N ALA A 140 1.12 -8.03 15.74
CA ALA A 140 1.76 -8.88 16.74
C ALA A 140 0.79 -9.95 17.21
N GLY A 141 1.02 -11.21 16.83
CA GLY A 141 0.37 -12.37 17.42
C GLY A 141 0.95 -12.69 18.80
N LYS A 142 0.55 -13.82 19.38
CA LYS A 142 1.05 -14.24 20.71
C LYS A 142 2.53 -14.60 20.63
N GLU A 143 2.90 -15.44 19.68
CA GLU A 143 4.22 -16.02 19.48
C GLU A 143 4.91 -15.50 18.21
N GLN A 144 4.14 -14.99 17.24
CA GLN A 144 4.63 -14.61 15.92
C GLN A 144 4.31 -13.15 15.56
N TYR A 145 5.04 -12.62 14.58
CA TYR A 145 4.61 -11.47 13.81
C TYR A 145 3.86 -11.95 12.57
N HIS A 146 2.84 -11.20 12.19
CA HIS A 146 2.03 -11.47 11.01
C HIS A 146 1.99 -10.26 10.11
N ILE A 147 2.24 -10.46 8.83
CA ILE A 147 2.03 -9.45 7.81
C ILE A 147 0.71 -9.75 7.12
N ALA A 148 -0.28 -8.90 7.31
CA ALA A 148 -1.61 -9.04 6.70
C ALA A 148 -1.74 -8.09 5.50
N MET A 149 -2.08 -8.61 4.32
CA MET A 149 -2.43 -7.83 3.14
C MET A 149 -3.93 -7.91 2.92
N GLU A 150 -4.57 -6.75 2.88
CA GLU A 150 -6.01 -6.60 2.63
C GLU A 150 -6.29 -5.59 1.52
N THR A 151 -7.22 -5.96 0.64
CA THR A 151 -7.63 -5.16 -0.51
C THR A 151 -8.81 -4.27 -0.14
N LEU A 152 -9.17 -3.32 -1.00
CA LEU A 152 -10.31 -2.45 -0.72
C LEU A 152 -11.65 -3.10 -1.07
N ASP A 153 -11.73 -3.66 -2.29
CA ASP A 153 -13.01 -4.01 -2.94
C ASP A 153 -12.98 -5.31 -3.75
N THR A 154 -11.86 -6.03 -3.82
CA THR A 154 -11.74 -7.21 -4.68
C THR A 154 -12.25 -8.47 -3.99
N ASP A 155 -12.60 -9.52 -4.73
CA ASP A 155 -12.93 -10.85 -4.15
C ASP A 155 -11.69 -11.61 -3.64
N GLU A 156 -10.63 -10.88 -3.32
CA GLU A 156 -9.39 -11.45 -2.81
C GLU A 156 -9.55 -11.79 -1.33
N ALA A 157 -8.86 -12.85 -0.92
CA ALA A 157 -8.81 -13.24 0.48
C ALA A 157 -7.80 -12.34 1.19
N THR A 158 -7.94 -12.15 2.50
CA THR A 158 -6.85 -11.56 3.28
C THR A 158 -5.68 -12.52 3.27
N TYR A 159 -4.51 -12.03 2.93
CA TYR A 159 -3.28 -12.83 2.90
C TYR A 159 -2.44 -12.54 4.12
N ILE A 160 -1.93 -13.60 4.73
CA ILE A 160 -1.19 -13.50 5.99
C ILE A 160 0.11 -14.27 5.83
N TRP A 161 1.23 -13.57 5.99
CA TRP A 161 2.53 -14.20 6.15
C TRP A 161 2.90 -14.21 7.62
N HIS A 162 3.49 -15.32 8.06
CA HIS A 162 3.86 -15.56 9.44
C HIS A 162 5.37 -15.54 9.57
N THR A 163 5.89 -14.91 10.61
CA THR A 163 7.31 -14.89 10.91
C THR A 163 7.53 -14.93 12.41
N GLN A 164 8.70 -15.42 12.83
CA GLN A 164 9.09 -15.36 14.23
C GLN A 164 9.04 -13.92 14.74
N LYS A 165 8.68 -13.76 16.01
CA LYS A 165 8.50 -12.47 16.67
C LYS A 165 9.84 -11.82 17.05
N GLU A 166 10.73 -11.70 16.07
CA GLU A 166 12.05 -11.09 16.18
C GLU A 166 12.27 -10.09 15.04
N ILE A 167 12.90 -8.95 15.36
CA ILE A 167 13.11 -7.86 14.38
C ILE A 167 14.03 -8.30 13.22
N SER A 168 15.03 -9.15 13.50
CA SER A 168 15.93 -9.75 12.50
C SER A 168 15.14 -10.60 11.50
N GLU A 169 14.31 -11.51 12.00
CA GLU A 169 13.48 -12.40 11.19
C GLU A 169 12.42 -11.62 10.43
N LEU A 170 11.81 -10.61 11.04
CA LEU A 170 10.87 -9.71 10.36
C LEU A 170 11.49 -9.02 9.15
N LYS A 171 12.75 -8.56 9.24
CA LYS A 171 13.45 -7.95 8.09
C LYS A 171 13.64 -8.95 6.94
N ASN A 172 14.05 -10.18 7.26
CA ASN A 172 14.21 -11.25 6.28
C ASN A 172 12.87 -11.64 5.64
N ALA A 173 11.83 -11.75 6.46
CA ALA A 173 10.47 -12.02 6.01
C ALA A 173 9.97 -10.93 5.05
N LEU A 174 10.18 -9.65 5.38
CA LEU A 174 9.77 -8.53 4.53
C LEU A 174 10.42 -8.56 3.14
N TYR A 175 11.67 -9.00 3.03
CA TYR A 175 12.33 -9.18 1.72
C TYR A 175 11.63 -10.25 0.88
N ASN A 176 11.31 -11.40 1.50
CA ASN A 176 10.59 -12.48 0.82
C ASN A 176 9.15 -12.09 0.47
N ILE A 177 8.46 -11.39 1.37
CA ILE A 177 7.10 -10.89 1.15
C ILE A 177 7.10 -9.88 0.00
N ASP A 178 8.07 -8.98 -0.07
CA ASP A 178 8.18 -8.05 -1.21
C ASP A 178 8.33 -8.81 -2.54
N ARG A 179 9.04 -9.94 -2.57
CA ARG A 179 9.12 -10.80 -3.75
C ARG A 179 7.77 -11.46 -4.05
N ASP A 180 7.07 -11.97 -3.04
CA ASP A 180 5.75 -12.60 -3.19
C ASP A 180 4.71 -11.59 -3.70
N LEU A 181 4.69 -10.37 -3.16
CA LEU A 181 3.84 -9.27 -3.63
C LEU A 181 4.13 -8.93 -5.10
N ASN A 182 5.40 -8.93 -5.50
CA ASN A 182 5.78 -8.73 -6.91
C ASN A 182 5.30 -9.88 -7.80
N ARG A 183 5.34 -11.14 -7.32
CA ARG A 183 4.83 -12.30 -8.06
C ARG A 183 3.31 -12.26 -8.20
N ILE A 184 2.58 -11.94 -7.12
CA ILE A 184 1.12 -11.75 -7.15
C ILE A 184 0.74 -10.69 -8.19
N ARG A 185 1.53 -9.62 -8.30
CA ARG A 185 1.32 -8.56 -9.30
C ARG A 185 1.60 -9.00 -10.73
N ASN A 186 2.70 -9.71 -10.98
CA ASN A 186 3.23 -9.90 -12.33
C ASN A 186 2.93 -11.29 -12.94
N GLU A 187 2.84 -12.33 -12.12
CA GLU A 187 2.81 -13.75 -12.55
C GLU A 187 1.42 -14.38 -12.38
N GLU A 188 0.37 -13.58 -12.26
CA GLU A 188 -0.99 -14.01 -11.91
C GLU A 188 -1.10 -14.69 -10.53
N ARG A 189 -2.02 -14.18 -9.71
CA ARG A 189 -2.35 -14.67 -8.36
C ARG A 189 -2.45 -16.20 -8.25
N PHE A 190 -2.99 -16.85 -9.27
CA PHE A 190 -3.17 -18.30 -9.31
C PHE A 190 -1.85 -19.07 -9.20
N LEU A 191 -0.80 -18.64 -9.91
CA LEU A 191 0.51 -19.30 -9.88
C LEU A 191 1.20 -19.14 -8.52
N PHE A 192 1.02 -17.99 -7.86
CA PHE A 192 1.52 -17.81 -6.50
C PHE A 192 0.87 -18.81 -5.53
N LEU A 193 -0.45 -18.94 -5.55
CA LEU A 193 -1.18 -19.84 -4.65
C LEU A 193 -0.86 -21.33 -4.90
N GLN A 194 -0.58 -21.72 -6.15
CA GLN A 194 -0.13 -23.08 -6.46
C GLN A 194 1.27 -23.41 -5.91
N SER A 195 2.10 -22.41 -5.68
CA SER A 195 3.47 -22.62 -5.18
C SER A 195 3.55 -22.98 -3.69
N THR A 196 2.40 -23.13 -3.01
CA THR A 196 2.29 -23.49 -1.58
C THR A 196 3.28 -22.68 -0.72
N PRO A 197 3.11 -21.35 -0.64
CA PRO A 197 4.03 -20.49 0.09
C PRO A 197 4.17 -20.95 1.56
N ILE A 198 5.41 -20.98 2.03
CA ILE A 198 5.74 -21.38 3.41
C ILE A 198 5.32 -20.26 4.37
N ASN A 199 4.85 -20.62 5.56
CA ASN A 199 4.42 -19.67 6.59
C ASN A 199 3.40 -18.66 6.04
N PHE A 200 2.44 -19.15 5.28
CA PHE A 200 1.41 -18.34 4.65
C PHE A 200 0.03 -18.94 4.93
N SER A 201 -0.92 -18.08 5.23
CA SER A 201 -2.32 -18.45 5.35
C SER A 201 -3.21 -17.40 4.67
N ARG A 202 -4.49 -17.76 4.51
CA ARG A 202 -5.50 -16.88 3.95
C ARG A 202 -6.81 -16.96 4.72
N VAL A 203 -7.50 -15.83 4.79
CA VAL A 203 -8.86 -15.73 5.35
C VAL A 203 -9.80 -15.38 4.21
N LEU A 204 -10.78 -16.27 3.98
CA LEU A 204 -11.77 -16.06 2.93
C LEU A 204 -12.86 -15.11 3.44
N HIS A 205 -13.34 -14.25 2.54
CA HIS A 205 -14.44 -13.36 2.84
C HIS A 205 -15.78 -14.04 2.50
N ASP A 206 -16.75 -13.92 3.40
CA ASP A 206 -18.16 -14.23 3.13
C ASP A 206 -18.89 -12.91 2.84
N TYR A 207 -19.55 -12.85 1.69
CA TYR A 207 -20.23 -11.65 1.19
C TYR A 207 -21.75 -11.78 1.18
N SER A 208 -22.29 -12.86 1.75
CA SER A 208 -23.73 -13.10 1.83
C SER A 208 -24.44 -12.09 2.76
N ASP A 209 -23.79 -11.72 3.85
CA ASP A 209 -24.21 -10.67 4.78
C ASP A 209 -22.96 -9.94 5.29
N GLU A 210 -22.95 -8.61 5.22
CA GLU A 210 -21.77 -7.80 5.51
C GLU A 210 -21.29 -7.95 6.95
N ARG A 211 -22.21 -7.93 7.92
CA ARG A 211 -21.86 -7.99 9.36
C ARG A 211 -21.44 -9.38 9.76
N ARG A 212 -22.21 -10.40 9.36
CA ARG A 212 -21.89 -11.80 9.63
C ARG A 212 -20.59 -12.18 8.94
N GLY A 213 -20.40 -11.77 7.69
CA GLY A 213 -19.18 -12.01 6.93
C GLY A 213 -17.95 -11.41 7.59
N PHE A 214 -18.07 -10.20 8.14
CA PHE A 214 -17.01 -9.60 8.94
C PHE A 214 -16.72 -10.36 10.25
N VAL A 215 -17.75 -10.80 10.99
CA VAL A 215 -17.56 -11.58 12.22
C VAL A 215 -16.83 -12.89 11.92
N MET A 216 -17.29 -13.65 10.92
CA MET A 216 -16.64 -14.90 10.51
C MET A 216 -15.19 -14.66 10.05
N TRP A 217 -14.98 -13.63 9.25
CA TRP A 217 -13.64 -13.21 8.82
C TRP A 217 -12.72 -12.88 10.01
N LYS A 218 -13.25 -12.17 11.00
CA LYS A 218 -12.49 -11.76 12.19
C LYS A 218 -12.11 -12.97 13.03
N ASP A 219 -13.05 -13.88 13.28
CA ASP A 219 -12.80 -15.11 14.03
C ASP A 219 -11.72 -15.95 13.33
N ASP A 220 -11.86 -16.16 12.01
CA ASP A 220 -10.86 -16.86 11.19
C ASP A 220 -9.47 -16.19 11.23
N LEU A 221 -9.43 -14.86 11.19
CA LEU A 221 -8.19 -14.09 11.28
C LEU A 221 -7.53 -14.31 12.64
N GLU A 222 -8.26 -14.14 13.74
CA GLU A 222 -7.73 -14.27 15.11
C GLU A 222 -7.20 -15.68 15.39
N GLU A 223 -7.82 -16.73 14.83
CA GLU A 223 -7.32 -18.11 14.91
C GLU A 223 -5.95 -18.30 14.24
N ARG A 224 -5.62 -17.47 13.24
CA ARG A 224 -4.34 -17.53 12.51
C ARG A 224 -3.27 -16.62 13.14
N LEU A 225 -3.65 -15.71 14.02
CA LEU A 225 -2.75 -14.77 14.70
C LEU A 225 -2.18 -15.34 16.01
N VAL A 226 -1.71 -16.59 15.98
CA VAL A 226 -1.06 -17.27 17.11
C VAL A 226 0.44 -17.01 17.09
#